data_AF-A0A6V7I3E0-F1
#
_entry.id   AF-A0A6V7I3E0-F1
#
_cell.length_a   1.000
_cell.length_b   1.000
_cell.length_c   1.000
_cell.angle_alpha   90.00
_cell.angle_beta   90.00
_cell.angle_gamma   90.00
#
_symmetry.space_group_name_H-M   'P 1'
#
loop_
_entity.id
_entity.type
_entity.pdbx_description
1 polymer ?
#
loop_
_entity_poly.entity_id
_entity_poly.type
_entity_poly.pdbx_seq_one_letter_code
_entity_poly.pdbx_strand_id
1 'polypeptide(L)'
;KGVLALVRISTLYDQLHSYSFIAMGFFLVIALVTIVPTENGSLPIRAKYPFDSTIEPMHTVAFAIQAGAVATGIAGILGMDGMVTSFSRYITLQLEILDSNYRHCETKWPRAAFSTVVQPSKNFPPDIHCFVPFSREEIDEKDDSFVKRFKICIKHHQRLIYIVDSMNAVFGSSFFCQLCASSSMICFTGFQASL
;
A
#
# COMPACT_ATOMS: atom_id res chain seq x y z
N LYS A 1 -22.04 -13.86 1.06
CA LYS A 1 -22.03 -13.16 2.37
C LYS A 1 -20.60 -12.93 2.88
N GLY A 2 -19.72 -13.94 2.88
CA GLY A 2 -18.30 -13.78 3.26
C GLY A 2 -17.50 -12.78 2.42
N VAL A 3 -17.63 -12.82 1.08
CA VAL A 3 -16.86 -11.95 0.16
C VAL A 3 -17.06 -10.45 0.40
N LEU A 4 -18.31 -10.00 0.60
CA LEU A 4 -18.61 -8.59 0.82
C LEU A 4 -18.10 -8.11 2.19
N ALA A 5 -18.13 -8.97 3.20
CA ALA A 5 -17.52 -8.70 4.50
C ALA A 5 -15.99 -8.62 4.38
N LEU A 6 -15.37 -9.57 3.68
CA LEU A 6 -13.93 -9.61 3.42
C LEU A 6 -13.45 -8.34 2.70
N VAL A 7 -14.17 -7.93 1.64
CA VAL A 7 -13.86 -6.70 0.89
C VAL A 7 -13.96 -5.48 1.79
N ARG A 8 -15.07 -5.32 2.54
CA ARG A 8 -15.23 -4.17 3.45
C ARG A 8 -14.15 -4.13 4.53
N ILE A 9 -13.84 -5.27 5.15
CA ILE A 9 -12.78 -5.37 6.15
C ILE A 9 -11.45 -4.99 5.54
N SER A 10 -11.10 -5.54 4.38
CA SER A 10 -9.85 -5.22 3.69
C SER A 10 -9.75 -3.73 3.33
N THR A 11 -10.84 -3.13 2.82
CA THR A 11 -10.91 -1.68 2.55
C THR A 11 -10.75 -0.84 3.81
N LEU A 12 -11.39 -1.21 4.92
CA LEU A 12 -11.25 -0.49 6.19
C LEU A 12 -9.81 -0.52 6.69
N TYR A 13 -9.16 -1.67 6.64
CA TYR A 13 -7.75 -1.77 7.01
C TYR A 13 -6.83 -1.01 6.05
N ASP A 14 -7.14 -0.94 4.75
CA ASP A 14 -6.38 -0.17 3.77
C ASP A 14 -6.52 1.34 4.02
N GLN A 15 -7.73 1.81 4.33
CA GLN A 15 -7.98 3.18 4.78
C GLN A 15 -7.25 3.49 6.08
N LEU A 16 -7.34 2.61 7.07
CA LEU A 16 -6.64 2.77 8.35
C LEU A 16 -5.13 2.88 8.13
N HIS A 17 -4.56 1.97 7.34
CA HIS A 17 -3.13 1.98 7.03
C HIS A 17 -2.71 3.27 6.32
N SER A 18 -3.51 3.71 5.33
CA SER A 18 -3.28 4.96 4.61
C SER A 18 -3.32 6.18 5.53
N TYR A 19 -4.33 6.28 6.40
CA TYR A 19 -4.44 7.39 7.36
C TYR A 19 -3.31 7.35 8.40
N SER A 20 -2.93 6.17 8.90
CA SER A 20 -1.80 6.03 9.81
C SER A 20 -0.48 6.48 9.16
N PHE A 21 -0.23 6.10 7.90
CA PHE A 21 0.95 6.54 7.15
C PHE A 21 0.99 8.05 6.95
N ILE A 22 -0.14 8.66 6.57
CA ILE A 22 -0.25 10.12 6.40
C ILE A 22 -0.03 10.84 7.73
N ALA A 23 -0.63 10.35 8.82
CA ALA A 23 -0.47 10.93 10.15
C ALA A 23 0.99 10.86 10.61
N MET A 24 1.66 9.71 10.47
CA MET A 24 3.09 9.59 10.77
C MET A 24 3.94 10.55 9.94
N GLY A 25 3.68 10.67 8.64
CA GLY A 25 4.34 11.63 7.77
C GLY A 25 4.19 13.08 8.22
N PHE A 26 2.98 13.47 8.59
CA PHE A 26 2.67 14.81 9.08
C PHE A 26 3.42 15.10 10.40
N PHE A 27 3.39 14.16 11.35
CA PHE A 27 4.15 14.31 12.60
C PHE A 27 5.66 14.38 12.36
N LEU A 28 6.18 13.62 11.40
CA LEU A 28 7.60 13.67 11.03
C LEU A 28 8.00 15.04 10.48
N VAL A 29 7.18 15.63 9.61
CA VAL A 29 7.41 16.98 9.07
C VAL A 29 7.38 18.02 10.19
N ILE A 30 6.39 17.97 11.08
CA ILE A 30 6.32 18.89 12.23
C ILE A 30 7.54 18.71 13.13
N ALA A 31 7.93 17.48 13.46
CA ALA A 31 9.10 17.20 14.27
C ALA A 31 10.38 17.74 13.62
N LEU A 32 10.57 17.56 12.32
CA LEU A 32 11.73 18.10 11.60
C LEU A 32 11.77 19.64 11.61
N VAL A 33 10.61 20.29 11.53
CA VAL A 33 10.53 21.76 11.55
C VAL A 33 10.72 22.34 12.96
N THR A 34 10.24 21.64 13.99
CA THR A 34 10.15 22.18 15.36
C THR A 34 11.24 21.69 16.31
N ILE A 35 11.72 20.45 16.15
CA ILE A 35 12.64 19.79 17.08
C ILE A 35 14.09 19.91 16.61
N VAL A 36 14.34 19.97 15.31
CA VAL A 36 15.72 20.07 14.79
C VAL A 36 16.32 21.39 15.29
N PRO A 37 17.34 21.34 16.18
CA PRO A 37 17.87 22.53 16.80
C PRO A 37 18.63 23.32 15.74
N THR A 38 18.08 24.46 15.36
CA THR A 38 18.82 25.48 14.62
C THR A 38 19.73 26.19 15.62
N GLU A 39 21.06 26.03 15.52
CA GLU A 39 22.00 26.98 16.14
C GLU A 39 21.58 28.39 15.73
N ASN A 40 21.76 29.39 16.60
CA ASN A 40 21.29 30.76 16.37
C ASN A 40 21.67 31.27 14.97
N GLY A 41 20.68 31.38 14.06
CA GLY A 41 20.85 31.83 12.67
C GLY A 41 21.24 30.75 11.64
N SER A 42 21.17 29.45 12.00
CA SER A 42 21.46 28.33 11.10
C SER A 42 20.19 27.62 10.65
N LEU A 43 20.24 27.03 9.45
CA LEU A 43 19.13 26.30 8.85
C LEU A 43 19.04 24.85 9.40
N PRO A 44 17.83 24.25 9.46
CA PRO A 44 17.62 22.89 9.98
C PRO A 44 18.47 21.83 9.27
N ILE A 45 18.64 21.97 7.95
CA ILE A 45 19.51 21.11 7.15
C ILE A 45 20.76 21.91 6.78
N ARG A 46 21.93 21.40 7.15
CA ARG A 46 23.21 21.99 6.74
C ARG A 46 23.39 21.81 5.23
N ALA A 47 23.29 22.90 4.48
CA ALA A 47 23.49 22.95 3.04
C ALA A 47 24.29 24.22 2.67
N LYS A 48 25.03 24.17 1.55
CA LYS A 48 25.73 25.33 1.01
C LYS A 48 24.84 26.02 -0.04
N TYR A 49 24.53 27.28 0.19
CA TYR A 49 23.79 28.12 -0.75
C TYR A 49 24.73 29.09 -1.47
N PRO A 50 24.43 29.49 -2.72
CA PRO A 50 25.20 30.50 -3.45
C PRO A 50 24.98 31.93 -2.95
N PHE A 51 24.19 32.11 -1.89
CA PHE A 51 23.89 33.37 -1.23
C PHE A 51 24.06 33.22 0.28
N ASP A 52 24.25 34.34 0.99
CA ASP A 52 24.42 34.32 2.43
C ASP A 52 23.08 33.99 3.11
N SER A 53 22.99 32.77 3.64
CA SER A 53 21.78 32.27 4.31
C SER A 53 21.66 32.78 5.75
N THR A 54 22.63 33.52 6.28
CA THR A 54 22.59 34.05 7.67
C THR A 54 21.89 35.41 7.78
N ILE A 55 21.59 36.04 6.63
CA ILE A 55 21.02 37.39 6.53
C ILE A 55 19.54 37.29 6.13
N GLU A 56 18.66 38.04 6.82
CA GLU A 56 17.27 38.22 6.36
C GLU A 56 17.22 39.13 5.13
N PRO A 57 16.45 38.82 4.05
CA PRO A 57 15.39 37.82 3.90
C PRO A 57 15.83 36.46 3.33
N MET A 58 17.10 36.29 2.97
CA MET A 58 17.61 35.10 2.29
C MET A 58 17.56 33.85 3.17
N HIS A 59 17.71 34.01 4.49
CA HIS A 59 17.48 32.95 5.47
C HIS A 59 16.09 32.32 5.33
N THR A 60 15.03 33.15 5.27
CA THR A 60 13.63 32.69 5.15
C THR A 60 13.38 31.95 3.83
N VAL A 61 13.98 32.42 2.74
CA VAL A 61 13.88 31.76 1.42
C VAL A 61 14.54 30.38 1.46
N ALA A 62 15.75 30.28 2.03
CA ALA A 62 16.44 29.00 2.16
C ALA A 62 15.67 28.02 3.04
N PHE A 63 15.09 28.49 4.14
CA PHE A 63 14.23 27.68 5.00
C PHE A 63 12.99 27.16 4.25
N ALA A 64 12.31 28.01 3.48
CA ALA A 64 11.15 27.61 2.67
C ALA A 64 11.52 26.55 1.62
N ILE A 65 12.68 26.69 0.96
CA ILE A 65 13.19 25.71 0.00
C ILE A 65 13.44 24.36 0.68
N GLN A 66 14.07 24.34 1.87
CA GLN A 66 14.32 23.11 2.62
C GLN A 66 13.03 22.44 3.06
N ALA A 67 12.10 23.21 3.63
CA ALA A 67 10.80 22.71 4.06
C ALA A 67 10.03 22.12 2.89
N GLY A 68 10.03 22.79 1.73
CA GLY A 68 9.42 22.30 0.50
C GLY A 68 10.07 21.00 0.00
N ALA A 69 11.40 20.95 -0.06
CA ALA A 69 12.13 19.77 -0.50
C ALA A 69 11.87 18.54 0.41
N VAL A 70 11.89 18.74 1.73
CA VAL A 70 11.58 17.70 2.72
C VAL A 70 10.13 17.23 2.58
N ALA A 71 9.18 18.17 2.48
CA ALA A 71 7.77 17.84 2.32
C ALA A 71 7.50 17.04 1.03
N THR A 72 8.05 17.47 -0.11
CA THR A 72 7.91 16.74 -1.39
C THR A 72 8.59 15.37 -1.33
N GLY A 73 9.77 15.26 -0.72
CA GLY A 73 10.47 13.99 -0.55
C GLY A 73 9.67 12.99 0.29
N ILE A 74 9.17 13.43 1.45
CA ILE A 74 8.33 12.60 2.33
C ILE A 74 7.04 12.21 1.62
N ALA A 75 6.35 13.15 0.96
CA ALA A 75 5.14 12.85 0.21
C ALA A 75 5.36 11.81 -0.89
N GLY A 76 6.50 11.89 -1.61
CA GLY A 76 6.87 10.92 -2.64
C GLY A 76 7.09 9.51 -2.07
N ILE A 77 7.83 9.40 -0.96
CA ILE A 77 8.07 8.11 -0.29
C ILE A 77 6.76 7.51 0.21
N LEU A 78 5.96 8.28 0.96
CA LEU A 78 4.68 7.80 1.50
C LEU A 78 3.69 7.41 0.39
N GLY A 79 3.68 8.16 -0.71
CA GLY A 79 2.85 7.85 -1.87
C GLY A 79 3.23 6.52 -2.51
N MET A 80 4.52 6.30 -2.76
CA MET A 80 5.03 5.06 -3.36
C MET A 80 4.78 3.85 -2.46
N ASP A 81 5.16 3.93 -1.18
CA ASP A 81 4.96 2.85 -0.20
C ASP A 81 3.47 2.52 -0.03
N GLY A 82 2.63 3.55 -0.01
CA GLY A 82 1.17 3.44 0.04
C GLY A 82 0.62 2.68 -1.17
N MET A 83 0.98 3.10 -2.39
CA MET A 83 0.52 2.45 -3.62
C MET A 83 0.86 0.96 -3.63
N VAL A 84 2.11 0.60 -3.32
CA VAL A 84 2.53 -0.80 -3.36
C VAL A 84 1.83 -1.62 -2.28
N THR A 85 1.67 -1.06 -1.08
CA THR A 85 0.94 -1.74 -0.02
C THR A 85 -0.50 -2.01 -0.45
N SER A 86 -1.21 -1.01 -1.01
CA SER A 86 -2.58 -1.18 -1.49
C SER A 86 -2.68 -2.24 -2.60
N PHE A 87 -1.76 -2.24 -3.56
CA PHE A 87 -1.74 -3.27 -4.59
C PHE A 87 -1.45 -4.67 -4.02
N SER A 88 -0.49 -4.78 -3.11
CA SER A 88 -0.15 -6.06 -2.47
C SER A 88 -1.35 -6.62 -1.72
N ARG A 89 -2.08 -5.76 -0.99
CA ARG A 89 -3.33 -6.14 -0.32
C ARG A 89 -4.42 -6.55 -1.29
N TYR A 90 -4.56 -5.83 -2.41
CA TYR A 90 -5.51 -6.19 -3.46
C TYR A 90 -5.20 -7.57 -4.04
N ILE A 91 -3.93 -7.86 -4.34
CA ILE A 91 -3.49 -9.18 -4.82
C ILE A 91 -3.78 -10.26 -3.77
N THR A 92 -3.45 -10.03 -2.51
CA THR A 92 -3.75 -10.98 -1.41
C THR A 92 -5.24 -11.29 -1.33
N LEU A 93 -6.09 -10.27 -1.38
CA LEU A 93 -7.55 -10.48 -1.37
C LEU A 93 -8.03 -11.28 -2.59
N GLN A 94 -7.47 -11.02 -3.77
CA GLN A 94 -7.79 -11.80 -4.98
C GLN A 94 -7.30 -13.25 -4.87
N LEU A 95 -6.15 -13.51 -4.23
CA LEU A 95 -5.64 -14.84 -3.96
C LEU A 95 -6.50 -15.59 -2.94
N GLU A 96 -7.00 -14.92 -1.89
CA GLU A 96 -7.93 -15.52 -0.92
C GLU A 96 -9.26 -15.92 -1.58
N ILE A 97 -9.82 -15.05 -2.43
CA ILE A 97 -11.03 -15.38 -3.21
C ILE A 97 -10.73 -16.55 -4.15
N LEU A 98 -9.57 -16.56 -4.79
CA LEU A 98 -9.16 -17.62 -5.69
C LEU A 98 -8.97 -18.97 -4.97
N ASP A 99 -8.35 -19.00 -3.79
CA ASP A 99 -8.22 -20.21 -2.96
C ASP A 99 -9.60 -20.76 -2.59
N SER A 100 -10.51 -19.89 -2.13
CA SER A 100 -11.89 -20.30 -1.87
C SER A 100 -12.56 -20.84 -3.13
N ASN A 101 -12.39 -20.20 -4.30
CA ASN A 101 -12.96 -20.68 -5.54
C ASN A 101 -12.43 -22.05 -5.96
N TYR A 102 -11.13 -22.34 -5.77
CA TYR A 102 -10.58 -23.68 -6.01
C TYR A 102 -11.23 -24.75 -5.13
N ARG A 103 -11.51 -24.44 -3.86
CA ARG A 103 -12.21 -25.35 -2.93
C ARG A 103 -13.68 -25.57 -3.31
N HIS A 104 -14.30 -24.61 -4.00
CA HIS A 104 -15.73 -24.61 -4.35
C HIS A 104 -15.99 -24.75 -5.86
N CYS A 105 -15.05 -25.34 -6.61
CA CYS A 105 -15.18 -25.59 -8.06
C CYS A 105 -16.27 -26.62 -8.41
N GLU A 106 -16.69 -27.48 -7.48
CA GLU A 106 -17.78 -28.42 -7.73
C GLU A 106 -19.13 -27.72 -7.86
N THR A 107 -19.96 -28.16 -8.80
CA THR A 107 -21.29 -27.57 -9.10
C THR A 107 -22.29 -27.71 -7.94
N LYS A 108 -22.03 -28.58 -6.96
CA LYS A 108 -22.80 -28.68 -5.72
C LYS A 108 -22.80 -27.38 -4.91
N TRP A 109 -21.76 -26.56 -5.08
CA TRP A 109 -21.63 -25.29 -4.38
C TRP A 109 -22.31 -24.16 -5.14
N PRO A 110 -23.08 -23.30 -4.46
CA PRO A 110 -23.79 -22.20 -5.09
C PRO A 110 -22.80 -21.19 -5.66
N ARG A 111 -23.14 -20.61 -6.82
CA ARG A 111 -22.46 -19.44 -7.37
C ARG A 111 -22.94 -18.19 -6.63
N ALA A 112 -22.02 -17.29 -6.31
CA ALA A 112 -22.34 -16.06 -5.60
C ALA A 112 -23.23 -15.15 -6.47
N ALA A 113 -24.49 -14.98 -6.06
CA ALA A 113 -25.35 -13.93 -6.60
C ALA A 113 -25.04 -12.59 -5.91
N PHE A 114 -25.12 -11.48 -6.65
CA PHE A 114 -24.87 -10.13 -6.14
C PHE A 114 -26.00 -9.70 -5.19
N SER A 115 -25.98 -10.20 -3.94
CA SER A 115 -26.97 -9.85 -2.91
C SER A 115 -26.38 -8.82 -1.94
N THR A 116 -27.05 -7.67 -1.86
CA THR A 116 -26.61 -6.41 -1.25
C THR A 116 -26.79 -6.30 0.27
N VAL A 117 -27.27 -7.35 0.96
CA VAL A 117 -27.57 -7.28 2.41
C VAL A 117 -26.50 -7.98 3.25
N VAL A 118 -25.77 -7.19 4.06
CA VAL A 118 -24.69 -7.61 4.96
C VAL A 118 -25.24 -7.91 6.36
N GLN A 119 -24.85 -9.04 6.95
CA GLN A 119 -24.78 -9.18 8.40
C GLN A 119 -23.32 -9.32 8.83
N PRO A 120 -22.90 -8.70 9.94
CA PRO A 120 -21.54 -8.84 10.47
C PRO A 120 -21.30 -10.28 10.92
N SER A 121 -20.36 -10.98 10.29
CA SER A 121 -19.88 -12.28 10.75
C SER A 121 -18.97 -12.09 11.96
N LYS A 122 -19.17 -12.89 13.02
CA LYS A 122 -18.35 -12.89 14.23
C LYS A 122 -17.04 -13.70 14.09
N ASN A 123 -16.88 -14.47 13.01
CA ASN A 123 -15.70 -15.31 12.79
C ASN A 123 -14.75 -14.64 11.79
N PHE A 124 -13.49 -14.50 12.21
CA PHE A 124 -12.36 -14.09 11.38
C PHE A 124 -11.47 -15.31 11.12
N PRO A 125 -11.06 -15.59 9.87
CA PRO A 125 -11.48 -14.91 8.63
C PRO A 125 -12.91 -15.28 8.20
N PRO A 126 -13.62 -14.39 7.47
CA PRO A 126 -14.96 -14.67 6.97
C PRO A 126 -14.92 -15.75 5.90
N ASP A 127 -15.39 -16.95 6.23
CA ASP A 127 -15.38 -18.09 5.30
C ASP A 127 -16.30 -17.85 4.08
N ILE A 128 -15.79 -18.15 2.90
CA ILE A 128 -16.48 -17.98 1.61
C ILE A 128 -16.96 -19.36 1.17
N HIS A 129 -18.25 -19.63 1.33
CA HIS A 129 -18.88 -20.93 1.00
C HIS A 129 -19.50 -20.98 -0.41
N CYS A 130 -19.00 -20.20 -1.36
CA CYS A 130 -19.60 -20.08 -2.69
C CYS A 130 -18.56 -19.75 -3.74
N PHE A 131 -18.79 -20.19 -4.98
CA PHE A 131 -17.96 -19.82 -6.12
C PHE A 131 -18.23 -18.36 -6.52
N VAL A 132 -17.19 -17.53 -6.53
CA VAL A 132 -17.25 -16.09 -6.81
C VAL A 132 -16.83 -15.84 -8.26
N PRO A 133 -17.72 -15.36 -9.14
CA PRO A 133 -17.33 -14.97 -10.49
C PRO A 133 -16.40 -13.76 -10.46
N PHE A 134 -15.37 -13.76 -11.31
CA PHE A 134 -14.39 -12.67 -11.43
C PHE A 134 -14.78 -11.64 -12.48
N SER A 135 -15.69 -12.00 -13.40
CA SER A 135 -16.22 -11.11 -14.43
C SER A 135 -17.75 -11.10 -14.49
N ARG A 136 -18.33 -10.04 -15.06
CA ARG A 136 -19.79 -9.92 -15.19
C ARG A 136 -20.38 -10.95 -16.14
N GLU A 137 -19.63 -11.31 -17.19
CA GLU A 137 -20.07 -12.31 -18.18
C GLU A 137 -20.17 -13.71 -17.56
N GLU A 138 -19.39 -13.97 -16.50
CA GLU A 138 -19.39 -15.25 -15.77
C GLU A 138 -20.60 -15.38 -14.83
N ILE A 139 -21.35 -14.30 -14.57
CA ILE A 139 -22.52 -14.33 -13.67
C ILE A 139 -23.72 -14.98 -14.37
N ASP A 140 -23.89 -14.74 -15.67
CA ASP A 140 -25.08 -15.14 -16.45
C ASP A 140 -24.82 -16.41 -17.29
N GLU A 141 -23.74 -17.14 -17.00
CA GLU A 141 -23.37 -18.33 -17.75
C GLU A 141 -24.27 -19.52 -17.37
N LYS A 142 -25.14 -19.92 -18.30
CA LYS A 142 -26.15 -20.98 -18.11
C LYS A 142 -25.58 -22.40 -17.98
N ASP A 143 -24.39 -22.63 -18.52
CA ASP A 143 -23.72 -23.94 -18.47
C ASP A 143 -22.60 -23.89 -17.41
N ASP A 144 -22.96 -24.32 -16.21
CA ASP A 144 -22.09 -24.33 -15.04
C ASP A 144 -21.52 -25.74 -14.83
N SER A 145 -20.25 -25.92 -15.14
CA SER A 145 -19.53 -27.19 -14.98
C SER A 145 -18.23 -27.00 -14.20
N PHE A 146 -17.78 -28.07 -13.52
CA PHE A 146 -16.51 -28.08 -12.80
C PHE A 146 -15.34 -27.63 -13.70
N VAL A 147 -15.27 -28.15 -14.92
CA VAL A 147 -14.19 -27.85 -15.87
C VAL A 147 -14.15 -26.35 -16.20
N LYS A 148 -15.32 -25.71 -16.39
CA LYS A 148 -15.39 -24.28 -16.63
C LYS A 148 -14.98 -23.46 -15.41
N ARG A 149 -15.52 -23.77 -14.22
CA ARG A 149 -15.15 -23.11 -12.96
C ARG A 149 -13.64 -23.20 -12.72
N PHE A 150 -13.06 -24.37 -12.92
CA PHE A 150 -11.63 -24.59 -12.78
C PHE A 150 -10.80 -23.81 -13.81
N LYS A 151 -11.25 -23.77 -15.08
CA LYS A 151 -10.60 -22.97 -16.13
C LYS A 151 -10.64 -21.47 -15.83
N ILE A 152 -11.72 -20.97 -15.25
CA ILE A 152 -11.84 -19.58 -14.79
C ILE A 152 -10.80 -19.30 -13.70
N CYS A 153 -10.69 -20.17 -12.69
CA CYS A 153 -9.68 -20.03 -11.64
C CYS A 153 -8.25 -20.00 -12.20
N ILE A 154 -7.91 -20.89 -13.14
CA ILE A 154 -6.58 -20.89 -13.78
C ILE A 154 -6.33 -19.59 -14.53
N LYS A 155 -7.29 -19.13 -15.34
CA LYS A 155 -7.17 -17.89 -16.11
C LYS A 155 -6.97 -16.68 -15.17
N HIS A 156 -7.70 -16.63 -14.06
CA HIS A 156 -7.56 -15.57 -13.07
C HIS A 156 -6.21 -15.64 -12.34
N HIS A 157 -5.75 -16.85 -11.98
CA HIS A 157 -4.43 -17.06 -11.38
C HIS A 157 -3.30 -16.55 -12.26
N GLN A 158 -3.32 -16.91 -13.56
CA GLN A 158 -2.34 -16.44 -14.54
C GLN A 158 -2.36 -14.90 -14.69
N ARG A 159 -3.56 -14.30 -14.67
CA ARG A 159 -3.71 -12.84 -14.69
C ARG A 159 -3.08 -12.18 -13.45
N LEU A 160 -3.24 -12.78 -12.26
CA LEU A 160 -2.64 -12.27 -11.04
C LEU A 160 -1.11 -12.33 -11.09
N ILE A 161 -0.53 -13.43 -11.59
CA ILE A 161 0.92 -13.55 -11.79
C ILE A 161 1.42 -12.43 -12.70
N TYR A 162 0.75 -12.19 -13.83
CA TYR A 162 1.11 -11.10 -14.75
C TYR A 162 1.06 -9.71 -14.08
N ILE A 163 0.06 -9.47 -13.22
CA ILE A 163 -0.06 -8.20 -12.47
C ILE A 163 1.11 -8.07 -11.48
N VAL A 164 1.44 -9.13 -10.75
CA VAL A 164 2.56 -9.14 -9.80
C VAL A 164 3.88 -8.88 -10.52
N ASP A 165 4.12 -9.53 -11.65
CA ASP A 165 5.33 -9.32 -12.47
C ASP A 165 5.41 -7.88 -12.98
N SER A 166 4.29 -7.32 -13.44
CA SER A 166 4.21 -5.92 -13.90
C SER A 166 4.51 -4.95 -12.76
N MET A 167 3.98 -5.20 -11.56
CA MET A 167 4.29 -4.39 -10.39
C MET A 167 5.75 -4.48 -9.99
N ASN A 168 6.32 -5.69 -10.00
CA ASN A 168 7.72 -5.89 -9.67
C ASN A 168 8.63 -5.17 -10.68
N ALA A 169 8.28 -5.16 -11.96
CA ALA A 169 9.02 -4.42 -12.98
C ALA A 169 8.99 -2.90 -12.74
N VAL A 170 7.87 -2.35 -12.24
CA VAL A 170 7.70 -0.91 -11.99
C VAL A 170 8.32 -0.48 -10.66
N PHE A 171 8.09 -1.22 -9.58
CA PHE A 171 8.45 -0.80 -8.23
C PHE A 171 9.67 -1.53 -7.66
N GLY A 172 10.10 -2.65 -8.24
CA GLY A 172 11.15 -3.50 -7.67
C GLY A 172 12.49 -2.77 -7.50
N SER A 173 12.87 -1.94 -8.47
CA SER A 173 14.09 -1.12 -8.37
C SER A 173 13.98 -0.07 -7.26
N SER A 174 12.83 0.59 -7.13
CA SER A 174 12.57 1.57 -6.07
C SER A 174 12.64 0.94 -4.69
N PHE A 175 12.05 -0.26 -4.50
CA PHE A 175 12.16 -1.00 -3.24
C PHE A 175 13.60 -1.36 -2.90
N PHE A 176 14.35 -1.85 -3.89
CA PHE A 176 15.75 -2.18 -3.68
C PHE A 176 16.54 -0.95 -3.23
N CYS A 177 16.38 0.19 -3.91
CA CYS A 177 17.00 1.45 -3.52
C CYS A 177 16.60 1.89 -2.11
N GLN A 178 15.32 1.77 -1.75
CA GLN A 178 14.82 2.14 -0.43
C GLN A 178 15.35 1.23 0.68
N LEU A 179 15.49 -0.08 0.43
CA LEU A 179 16.11 -1.02 1.36
C LEU A 179 17.59 -0.71 1.56
N CYS A 180 18.33 -0.41 0.48
CA CYS A 180 19.74 -0.01 0.57
C CYS A 180 19.90 1.32 1.34
N ALA A 181 19.06 2.31 1.04
CA ALA A 181 19.09 3.61 1.70
C ALA A 181 18.76 3.51 3.19
N SER A 182 17.71 2.76 3.55
CA SER A 182 17.33 2.55 4.96
C SER A 182 18.38 1.76 5.72
N SER A 183 18.95 0.70 5.15
CA SER A 183 20.04 -0.05 5.76
C SER A 183 21.26 0.84 6.04
N SER A 184 21.66 1.65 5.05
CA SER A 184 22.77 2.60 5.21
C SER A 184 22.47 3.62 6.31
N MET A 185 21.27 4.20 6.31
CA MET A 185 20.83 5.17 7.32
C MET A 185 20.85 4.57 8.73
N ILE A 186 20.32 3.35 8.91
CA ILE A 186 20.34 2.65 10.20
C ILE A 186 21.77 2.43 10.69
N CYS A 187 22.69 2.02 9.82
CA CYS A 187 24.10 1.85 10.17
C CYS A 187 24.75 3.18 10.62
N PHE A 188 24.51 4.27 9.88
CA PHE A 188 25.03 5.59 10.26
C PHE A 188 24.44 6.10 11.57
N THR A 189 23.12 5.97 11.77
CA THR A 189 22.47 6.36 13.03
C THR A 189 22.97 5.52 14.19
N GLY A 190 23.19 4.21 14.00
CA GLY A 190 23.77 3.34 15.02
C GLY A 190 25.19 3.75 15.41
N PHE A 191 26.02 4.11 14.43
CA PHE A 191 27.36 4.65 14.69
C PHE A 191 27.30 5.97 15.46
N GLN A 192 26.44 6.90 15.05
CA GLN A 192 26.26 8.19 15.75
C GLN A 192 25.74 8.01 17.17
N ALA A 193 24.89 7.01 17.44
CA ALA A 193 24.38 6.73 18.77
C ALA A 193 25.42 6.09 19.70
N SER A 194 26.49 5.50 19.15
CA SER A 194 27.58 4.88 19.91
C SER A 194 28.70 5.87 20.30
N LEU A 195 28.76 7.02 19.64
CA LEU A 195 29.67 8.13 19.92
C LEU A 195 29.04 9.12 20.90
#